data_AF-K1TM41-F1
#
_entry.id   AF-K1TM41-F1
#
_cell.length_a   1.000
_cell.length_b   1.000
_cell.length_c   1.000
_cell.angle_alpha   90.00
_cell.angle_beta   90.00
_cell.angle_gamma   90.00
#
_symmetry.space_group_name_H-M   'P 1'
#
loop_
_entity.id
_entity.type
_entity.pdbx_description
1 polymer ?
#
loop_
_entity_poly.entity_id
_entity_poly.type
_entity_poly.pdbx_seq_one_letter_code
_entity_poly.pdbx_strand_id
1 'polypeptide(L)'
;MRIQGEGCGELQDEMCIAVGQFCDYCLETGKGRKITYDEAMEILQRAEDNGYVHQITNIDGEDKIFAICNCALGSCFALRTSQLFNTPNMSASAYRAHVDAEKCVACGKCAEVCPAGAAKLGQKLCT
;
A
#
# COMPACT_ATOMS: atom_id res chain seq x y z
N MET A 1 14.41 -5.14 -1.33
CA MET A 1 15.04 -6.48 -1.31
C MET A 1 15.82 -6.72 -2.60
N ARG A 2 17.07 -7.18 -2.51
CA ARG A 2 17.83 -7.65 -3.68
C ARG A 2 17.89 -9.17 -3.67
N ILE A 3 17.45 -9.84 -4.73
CA ILE A 3 17.59 -11.28 -4.90
C ILE A 3 18.75 -11.50 -5.86
N GLN A 4 19.75 -12.31 -5.45
CA GLN A 4 20.97 -12.55 -6.24
C GLN A 4 21.74 -11.25 -6.63
N GLY A 5 21.62 -10.20 -5.82
CA GLY A 5 22.25 -8.90 -6.09
C GLY A 5 21.45 -7.97 -7.00
N GLU A 6 20.34 -8.44 -7.58
CA GLU A 6 19.46 -7.66 -8.44
C GLU A 6 18.26 -7.11 -7.67
N GLY A 7 17.95 -5.83 -7.91
CA GLY A 7 16.76 -5.18 -7.34
C GLY A 7 15.53 -5.37 -8.23
N CYS A 8 14.34 -5.31 -7.64
CA CYS A 8 13.07 -5.44 -8.36
C CYS A 8 12.52 -4.10 -8.89
N GLY A 9 13.35 -3.05 -8.96
CA GLY A 9 12.92 -1.69 -9.35
C GLY A 9 12.21 -0.89 -8.25
N GLU A 10 11.89 -1.51 -7.12
CA GLU A 10 11.23 -0.88 -5.98
C GLU A 10 12.25 -0.31 -4.97
N LEU A 11 11.78 0.60 -4.12
CA LEU A 11 12.58 1.17 -3.02
C LEU A 11 13.10 0.04 -2.11
N GLN A 12 14.39 0.11 -1.77
CA GLN A 12 15.05 -1.00 -1.08
C GLN A 12 14.74 -1.05 0.41
N ASP A 13 14.65 0.11 1.06
CA ASP A 13 14.62 0.25 2.51
C ASP A 13 13.53 1.22 2.99
N GLU A 14 13.17 1.10 4.26
CA GLU A 14 12.34 2.05 5.02
C GLU A 14 10.92 2.30 4.45
N MET A 15 10.21 1.24 4.07
CA MET A 15 8.82 1.30 3.60
C MET A 15 7.80 0.78 4.63
N CYS A 16 8.23 0.20 5.74
CA CYS A 16 7.33 -0.24 6.81
C CYS A 16 7.69 0.46 8.11
N ILE A 17 6.67 0.85 8.86
CA ILE A 17 6.79 1.49 10.17
C ILE A 17 6.29 0.49 11.21
N ALA A 18 7.20 -0.09 11.97
CA ALA A 18 6.84 -0.98 13.07
C ALA A 18 6.31 -0.19 14.27
N VAL A 19 5.27 -0.70 14.92
CA VAL A 19 4.66 -0.08 16.11
C VAL A 19 4.47 -1.13 17.22
N GLY A 20 4.28 -0.67 18.45
CA GLY A 20 4.04 -1.54 19.61
C GLY A 20 5.15 -2.58 19.81
N GLN A 21 4.77 -3.80 20.20
CA GLN A 21 5.71 -4.90 20.48
C GLN A 21 6.55 -5.31 19.26
N PHE A 22 6.05 -5.09 18.04
CA PHE A 22 6.81 -5.40 16.83
C PHE A 22 7.97 -4.43 16.64
N CYS A 23 7.84 -3.17 17.10
CA CYS A 23 8.95 -2.22 17.13
C CYS A 23 10.10 -2.74 18.01
N ASP A 24 9.79 -3.22 19.21
CA ASP A 24 10.79 -3.77 20.13
C ASP A 24 11.52 -4.97 19.49
N TYR A 25 10.78 -5.90 18.89
CA TYR A 25 11.36 -7.02 18.15
C TYR A 25 12.28 -6.58 16.99
N CYS A 26 11.86 -5.57 16.22
CA CYS A 26 12.67 -5.03 15.13
C CYS A 26 13.97 -4.41 15.63
N LEU A 27 13.94 -3.71 16.77
CA LEU A 27 15.13 -3.12 17.39
C LEU A 27 16.06 -4.20 17.95
N GLU A 28 15.53 -5.17 18.71
CA GLU A 28 16.30 -6.26 19.31
C GLU A 28 16.99 -7.14 18.27
N THR A 29 16.34 -7.37 17.13
CA THR A 29 16.90 -8.20 16.05
C THR A 29 17.72 -7.42 15.03
N GLY A 30 17.94 -6.12 15.23
CA GLY A 30 18.70 -5.26 14.32
C GLY A 30 18.04 -5.07 12.94
N LYS A 31 16.72 -5.27 12.85
CA LYS A 31 15.93 -5.16 11.62
C LYS A 31 15.23 -3.80 11.48
N GLY A 32 15.44 -2.89 12.41
CA GLY A 32 14.84 -1.56 12.39
C GLY A 32 15.63 -0.56 13.19
N ARG A 33 15.22 0.71 13.06
CA ARG A 33 15.72 1.83 13.83
C ARG A 33 14.56 2.61 14.42
N LYS A 34 14.83 3.37 15.49
CA LYS A 34 13.86 4.36 15.98
C LYS A 34 13.78 5.50 14.97
N ILE A 35 12.56 6.02 14.82
CA ILE A 35 12.25 7.17 13.99
C ILE A 35 11.44 8.17 14.82
N THR A 36 11.56 9.43 14.47
CA THR A 36 10.71 10.51 14.96
C THR A 36 9.36 10.51 14.24
N TYR A 37 8.41 11.30 14.75
CA TYR A 37 7.13 11.49 14.08
C TYR A 37 7.31 12.11 12.68
N ASP A 38 8.17 13.11 12.55
CA ASP A 38 8.42 13.79 11.27
C ASP A 38 9.02 12.82 10.24
N GLU A 39 9.98 11.99 10.64
CA GLU A 39 10.52 10.94 9.77
C GLU A 39 9.45 9.91 9.37
N ALA A 40 8.52 9.55 10.27
CA ALA A 40 7.41 8.67 9.93
C ALA A 40 6.52 9.30 8.86
N MET A 41 6.22 10.59 8.96
CA MET A 41 5.44 11.33 7.96
C MET A 41 6.17 11.43 6.62
N GLU A 42 7.48 11.65 6.63
CA GLU A 42 8.31 11.65 5.41
C GLU A 42 8.30 10.29 4.72
N ILE A 43 8.38 9.20 5.48
CA ILE A 43 8.29 7.83 4.94
C ILE A 43 6.94 7.58 4.29
N LEU A 44 5.84 8.01 4.92
CA LEU A 44 4.49 7.88 4.37
C LEU A 44 4.33 8.70 3.08
N GLN A 45 4.77 9.95 3.08
CA GLN A 45 4.71 10.80 1.88
C GLN A 45 5.52 10.21 0.73
N ARG A 46 6.74 9.75 1.00
CA ARG A 46 7.58 9.10 -0.01
C ARG A 46 6.90 7.87 -0.60
N ALA A 47 6.20 7.09 0.20
CA ALA A 47 5.43 5.95 -0.29
C ALA A 47 4.27 6.38 -1.20
N GLU A 48 3.53 7.43 -0.84
CA GLU A 48 2.45 7.97 -1.66
C GLU A 48 2.96 8.50 -3.00
N ASP A 49 4.08 9.21 -3.00
CA ASP A 49 4.72 9.75 -4.21
C ASP A 49 5.14 8.64 -5.19
N ASN A 50 5.42 7.44 -4.67
CA ASN A 50 5.76 6.24 -5.46
C ASN A 50 4.53 5.39 -5.80
N GLY A 51 3.32 5.80 -5.41
CA GLY A 51 2.08 5.07 -5.68
C GLY A 51 1.91 3.79 -4.84
N TYR A 52 2.59 3.69 -3.70
CA TYR A 52 2.43 2.56 -2.78
C TYR A 52 1.15 2.69 -1.97
N VAL A 53 0.64 1.56 -1.48
CA VAL A 53 -0.64 1.51 -0.76
C VAL A 53 -0.37 1.27 0.72
N HIS A 54 -0.79 2.21 1.56
CA HIS A 54 -0.76 2.05 3.01
C HIS A 54 -1.71 0.92 3.43
N GLN A 55 -1.19 -0.04 4.18
CA GLN A 55 -1.94 -1.17 4.71
C GLN A 55 -1.65 -1.29 6.19
N ILE A 56 -2.72 -1.49 6.95
CA ILE A 56 -2.68 -1.70 8.39
C ILE A 56 -3.46 -2.97 8.68
N THR A 57 -2.89 -3.82 9.51
CA THR A 57 -3.50 -5.04 10.01
C THR A 57 -4.15 -4.77 11.35
N ASN A 58 -5.48 -4.74 11.35
CA ASN A 58 -6.32 -4.47 12.52
C ASN A 58 -7.20 -5.68 12.90
N ILE A 59 -6.86 -6.88 12.41
CA ILE A 59 -7.67 -8.11 12.58
C ILE A 59 -7.83 -8.47 14.07
N ASP A 60 -6.81 -8.19 14.90
CA ASP A 60 -6.79 -8.59 16.31
C ASP A 60 -7.32 -7.51 17.28
N GLY A 61 -7.80 -6.38 16.77
CA GLY A 61 -8.33 -5.23 17.52
C GLY A 61 -7.53 -3.94 17.33
N GLU A 62 -8.12 -2.80 17.77
CA GLU A 62 -7.59 -1.45 17.54
C GLU A 62 -6.19 -1.22 18.16
N ASP A 63 -5.93 -1.80 19.34
CA ASP A 63 -4.65 -1.65 20.05
C ASP A 63 -3.61 -2.72 19.71
N LYS A 64 -3.85 -3.52 18.68
CA LYS A 64 -2.98 -4.66 18.29
C LYS A 64 -2.36 -4.52 16.90
N ILE A 65 -2.31 -3.29 16.39
CA ILE A 65 -1.62 -2.98 15.14
C ILE A 65 -0.12 -3.27 15.32
N PHE A 66 0.47 -3.99 14.37
CA PHE A 66 1.89 -4.34 14.41
C PHE A 66 2.77 -3.43 13.54
N ALA A 67 2.25 -2.95 12.41
CA ALA A 67 2.97 -2.09 11.51
C ALA A 67 2.02 -1.32 10.59
N ILE A 68 2.52 -0.20 10.08
CA ILE A 68 2.01 0.44 8.87
C ILE A 68 2.90 -0.03 7.72
N CYS A 69 2.31 -0.72 6.75
CA CYS A 69 3.00 -1.27 5.58
C CYS A 69 2.73 -0.39 4.35
N ASN A 70 3.78 0.14 3.72
CA ASN A 70 3.64 0.88 2.47
C ASN A 70 3.86 -0.05 1.28
N CYS A 71 2.79 -0.74 0.89
CA CYS A 71 2.85 -1.88 -0.02
C CYS A 71 3.06 -1.45 -1.47
N ALA A 72 4.20 -1.81 -2.03
CA ALA A 72 4.45 -1.72 -3.46
C ALA A 72 3.70 -2.82 -4.23
N LEU A 73 3.05 -2.48 -5.34
CA LEU A 73 2.18 -3.41 -6.06
C LEU A 73 2.91 -4.61 -6.67
N GLY A 74 4.12 -4.38 -7.19
CA GLY A 74 4.88 -5.44 -7.87
C GLY A 74 5.42 -6.52 -6.93
N SER A 75 5.62 -6.17 -5.66
CA SER A 75 6.39 -6.99 -4.71
C SER A 75 5.64 -7.35 -3.43
N CYS A 76 4.56 -6.64 -3.06
CA CYS A 76 3.85 -6.91 -1.81
C CYS A 76 3.08 -8.24 -1.87
N PHE A 77 3.37 -9.13 -0.91
CA PHE A 77 2.68 -10.41 -0.81
C PHE A 77 1.21 -10.28 -0.40
N ALA A 78 0.87 -9.33 0.47
CA ALA A 78 -0.50 -9.15 0.97
C ALA A 78 -1.45 -8.70 -0.15
N LEU A 79 -1.11 -7.62 -0.87
CA LEU A 79 -1.91 -7.14 -2.00
C LEU A 79 -1.95 -8.15 -3.14
N ARG A 80 -0.83 -8.84 -3.41
CA ARG A 80 -0.80 -9.81 -4.51
C ARG A 80 -1.63 -11.05 -4.20
N THR A 81 -1.63 -11.50 -2.95
CA THR A 81 -2.48 -12.61 -2.50
C THR A 81 -3.96 -12.23 -2.57
N SER A 82 -4.34 -11.03 -2.13
CA SER A 82 -5.74 -10.60 -2.20
C SER A 82 -6.27 -10.53 -3.64
N GLN A 83 -5.43 -10.12 -4.59
CA GLN A 83 -5.77 -10.10 -6.01
C GLN A 83 -5.77 -11.48 -6.66
N LEU A 84 -4.72 -12.29 -6.44
CA LEU A 84 -4.58 -13.61 -7.08
C LEU A 84 -5.69 -14.59 -6.68
N PHE A 85 -6.09 -14.58 -5.41
CA PHE A 85 -7.11 -15.48 -4.88
C PHE A 85 -8.50 -14.85 -4.79
N ASN A 86 -8.65 -13.62 -5.28
CA ASN A 86 -9.90 -12.87 -5.21
C ASN A 86 -10.48 -12.83 -3.78
N THR A 87 -9.64 -12.46 -2.81
CA THR A 87 -9.99 -12.32 -1.39
C THR A 87 -9.99 -10.85 -0.97
N PRO A 88 -10.93 -10.03 -1.48
CA PRO A 88 -10.91 -8.57 -1.31
C PRO A 88 -10.99 -8.12 0.15
N ASN A 89 -11.56 -8.95 1.03
CA ASN A 89 -11.67 -8.65 2.46
C ASN A 89 -10.31 -8.56 3.17
N MET A 90 -9.25 -9.15 2.62
CA MET A 90 -7.89 -9.09 3.18
C MET A 90 -7.21 -7.73 3.01
N SER A 91 -7.67 -6.92 2.05
CA SER A 91 -7.11 -5.59 1.74
C SER A 91 -8.21 -4.54 1.64
N ALA A 92 -9.35 -4.78 2.31
CA ALA A 92 -10.49 -3.89 2.27
C ALA A 92 -10.17 -2.59 3.01
N SER A 93 -10.39 -1.47 2.34
CA SER A 93 -10.32 -0.15 2.96
C SER A 93 -11.70 0.24 3.52
N ALA A 94 -11.71 0.97 4.63
CA ALA A 94 -12.91 1.65 5.12
C ALA A 94 -13.37 2.76 4.14
N TYR A 95 -12.50 3.19 3.24
CA TYR A 95 -12.78 4.16 2.20
C TYR A 95 -13.00 3.46 0.86
N ARG A 96 -14.04 3.87 0.14
CA ARG A 96 -14.34 3.36 -1.19
C ARG A 96 -14.29 4.49 -2.20
N ALA A 97 -13.41 4.35 -3.19
CA ALA A 97 -13.36 5.28 -4.32
C ALA A 97 -14.69 5.24 -5.08
N HIS A 98 -15.19 6.40 -5.48
CA HIS A 98 -16.42 6.56 -6.24
C HIS A 98 -16.22 7.55 -7.39
N VAL A 99 -16.82 7.25 -8.54
CA VAL A 99 -16.79 8.10 -9.73
C VAL A 99 -18.15 8.77 -9.87
N ASP A 100 -18.15 10.10 -9.85
CA ASP A 100 -19.30 10.92 -10.24
C ASP A 100 -19.36 10.95 -11.78
N ALA A 101 -20.39 10.30 -12.34
CA ALA A 101 -20.54 10.16 -13.79
C ALA A 101 -20.75 11.50 -14.51
N GLU A 102 -21.39 12.47 -13.86
CA GLU A 102 -21.66 13.79 -14.46
C GLU A 102 -20.37 14.63 -14.57
N LYS A 103 -19.41 14.40 -13.68
CA LYS A 103 -18.09 15.07 -13.70
C LYS A 103 -17.02 14.29 -14.45
N CYS A 104 -17.27 13.04 -14.81
CA CYS A 104 -16.27 12.17 -15.40
C CYS A 104 -16.01 12.53 -16.87
N VAL A 105 -14.80 13.01 -17.16
CA VAL A 105 -14.35 13.32 -18.54
C VAL A 105 -13.71 12.13 -19.27
N ALA A 106 -13.82 10.92 -18.70
CA ALA A 106 -13.22 9.69 -19.22
C ALA A 106 -11.69 9.79 -19.48
N CYS A 107 -10.95 10.46 -18.59
CA CYS A 107 -9.50 10.67 -18.75
C CYS A 107 -8.65 9.41 -18.46
N GLY A 108 -9.21 8.37 -17.84
CA GLY A 108 -8.52 7.11 -17.59
C GLY A 108 -7.55 7.08 -16.41
N LYS A 109 -7.21 8.24 -15.81
CA LYS A 109 -6.24 8.32 -14.70
C LYS A 109 -6.58 7.39 -13.53
N CYS A 110 -7.85 7.26 -13.19
CA CYS A 110 -8.30 6.36 -12.11
C CYS A 110 -8.03 4.88 -12.43
N ALA A 111 -8.09 4.46 -13.70
CA ALA A 111 -7.81 3.10 -14.12
C ALA A 111 -6.30 2.82 -14.13
N GLU A 112 -5.49 3.81 -14.52
CA GLU A 112 -4.02 3.72 -14.54
C GLU A 112 -3.43 3.52 -13.13
N VAL A 113 -3.92 4.28 -12.15
CA VAL A 113 -3.38 4.23 -10.77
C VAL A 113 -4.03 3.16 -9.90
N CYS A 114 -5.06 2.44 -10.38
CA CYS A 114 -5.82 1.53 -9.52
C CYS A 114 -4.99 0.30 -9.16
N PRO A 115 -4.61 0.11 -7.87
CA PRO A 115 -3.75 -0.98 -7.47
C PRO A 115 -4.37 -2.36 -7.69
N ALA A 116 -5.69 -2.46 -7.55
CA ALA A 116 -6.46 -3.69 -7.68
C ALA A 116 -6.99 -3.95 -9.09
N GLY A 117 -6.73 -3.06 -10.06
CA GLY A 117 -7.32 -3.14 -11.40
C GLY A 117 -8.87 -3.09 -11.41
N ALA A 118 -9.47 -2.54 -10.36
CA ALA A 118 -10.92 -2.51 -10.17
C ALA A 118 -11.61 -1.44 -11.03
N ALA A 119 -10.95 -0.29 -11.23
CA ALA A 119 -11.45 0.78 -12.09
C ALA A 119 -11.24 0.41 -13.56
N LYS A 120 -12.31 0.52 -14.37
CA LYS A 120 -12.27 0.27 -15.82
C LYS A 120 -12.79 1.50 -16.56
N LEU A 121 -12.13 1.83 -17.67
CA LEU A 121 -12.66 2.81 -18.61
C LEU A 121 -13.94 2.26 -19.25
N GLY A 122 -15.02 3.04 -19.20
CA GLY A 122 -16.22 2.78 -19.98
C GLY A 122 -15.98 3.03 -21.47
N GLN A 123 -16.91 2.58 -22.32
CA GLN A 123 -16.90 2.98 -23.72
C GLN A 123 -17.23 4.47 -23.82
N LYS A 124 -16.34 5.25 -24.44
CA LYS A 124 -16.65 6.62 -24.85
C LYS A 124 -17.58 6.53 -26.06
N LEU A 125 -18.88 6.41 -25.82
CA LEU A 125 -19.88 6.60 -26.87
C LEU A 125 -19.81 8.08 -27.23
N CYS A 126 -19.13 8.40 -28.32
CA CYS A 126 -19.27 9.70 -28.95
C CYS A 126 -20.74 9.82 -29.37
N THR A 127 -21.53 10.57 -28.62
CA THR A 127 -22.81 11.11 -29.07
C THR A 127 -22.57 12.30 -29.98
#